data_AF-A0A7C2SR49-F1
#
_entry.id   AF-A0A7C2SR49-F1
#
_cell.length_a   1.000
_cell.length_b   1.000
_cell.length_c   1.000
_cell.angle_alpha   90.00
_cell.angle_beta   90.00
_cell.angle_gamma   90.00
#
_symmetry.space_group_name_H-M   'P 1'
#
loop_
_entity.id
_entity.type
_entity.pdbx_description
1 polymer ?
#
loop_
_entity_poly.entity_id
_entity_poly.type
_entity_poly.pdbx_seq_one_letter_code
_entity_poly.pdbx_strand_id
1 'polypeptide(L)'
;MKLTRIFIITLLVTVIGFESQAQEKLTGQQIIENVYYRETGNDATSDLTMTLINSRGSERVREIKQFSKDYGKEEKSIMFFLSPADVRNTSFMNWSYDEAGRDDDQWIYLPALKK
;
A
#
# COMPACT_ATOMS: atom_id res chain seq x y z
N MET A 1 14.28 14.15 -58.70
CA MET A 1 14.51 12.89 -57.95
C MET A 1 15.39 13.08 -56.71
N LYS A 2 16.58 13.70 -56.78
CA LYS A 2 17.44 13.92 -55.59
C LYS A 2 16.83 14.89 -54.56
N LEU A 3 16.29 16.03 -55.02
CA LEU A 3 15.62 17.02 -54.16
C LEU A 3 14.38 16.44 -53.47
N THR A 4 13.58 15.67 -54.20
CA THR A 4 12.36 15.01 -53.70
C THR A 4 12.68 13.98 -52.61
N ARG A 5 13.79 13.24 -52.76
CA ARG A 5 14.27 12.30 -51.73
C ARG A 5 14.78 13.01 -50.47
N ILE A 6 15.49 14.13 -50.62
CA ILE A 6 15.95 14.93 -49.46
C ILE A 6 14.75 15.46 -48.69
N PHE A 7 13.74 16.00 -49.39
CA PHE A 7 12.53 16.52 -48.75
C PHE A 7 11.75 15.44 -48.00
N ILE A 8 11.64 14.23 -48.57
CA ILE A 8 11.00 13.08 -47.90
C ILE A 8 11.80 12.65 -46.66
N ILE A 9 13.14 12.64 -46.72
CA ILE A 9 13.98 12.29 -45.57
C ILE A 9 13.86 13.35 -44.47
N THR A 10 13.83 14.64 -44.82
CA THR A 10 13.65 15.72 -43.83
C THR A 10 12.27 15.67 -43.18
N LEU A 11 11.23 15.35 -43.95
CA LEU A 11 9.86 15.14 -43.43
C LEU A 11 9.80 13.93 -42.50
N LEU A 12 10.48 12.82 -42.84
CA LEU A 12 10.52 11.63 -42.01
C LEU A 12 11.24 11.88 -40.68
N VAL A 13 12.36 12.62 -40.70
CA VAL A 13 13.14 12.97 -39.50
C VAL A 13 12.38 13.95 -38.58
N THR A 14 11.60 14.86 -39.16
CA THR A 14 10.76 15.76 -38.34
C THR A 14 9.63 15.01 -37.65
N VAL A 15 8.94 14.08 -38.33
CA VAL A 15 7.88 13.25 -37.71
C VAL A 15 8.42 12.41 -36.54
N ILE A 16 9.61 11.81 -36.68
CA ILE A 16 10.24 11.02 -35.61
C ILE A 16 10.66 11.91 -34.42
N GLY A 17 11.07 13.15 -34.68
CA GLY A 17 11.48 14.12 -33.64
C GLY A 17 10.34 14.63 -32.75
N PHE A 18 9.09 14.64 -33.26
CA PHE A 18 7.93 15.11 -32.49
C PHE A 18 7.39 14.06 -31.50
N GLU A 19 7.57 12.77 -31.74
CA GLU A 19 7.09 11.72 -30.82
C GLU A 19 7.90 11.64 -29.51
N SER A 20 9.12 12.17 -29.49
CA SER A 20 10.00 12.12 -28.30
C SER A 20 9.72 13.20 -27.24
N GLN A 21 8.74 14.10 -27.46
CA GLN A 21 8.46 15.24 -26.57
C GLN A 21 7.14 15.14 -25.80
N ALA A 22 6.39 14.04 -25.94
CA ALA A 22 5.02 13.93 -25.40
C ALA A 22 4.82 12.87 -24.31
N GLN A 23 5.87 12.49 -23.58
CA GLN A 23 5.68 11.70 -22.37
C GLN A 23 5.37 12.63 -21.20
N GLU A 24 4.10 13.01 -21.09
CA GLU A 24 3.59 13.74 -19.94
C GLU A 24 3.90 12.91 -18.68
N LYS A 25 4.71 13.46 -17.78
CA LYS A 25 5.04 12.78 -16.53
C LYS A 25 3.78 12.72 -15.68
N LEU A 26 3.50 11.55 -15.10
CA LEU A 26 2.39 11.40 -14.15
C LEU A 26 2.50 12.45 -13.04
N THR A 27 1.39 13.12 -12.75
CA THR A 27 1.27 14.02 -11.62
C THR A 27 1.31 13.23 -10.31
N GLY A 28 1.65 13.90 -9.20
CA GLY A 28 1.60 13.28 -7.87
C GLY A 28 0.22 12.71 -7.53
N GLN A 29 -0.85 13.43 -7.89
CA GLN A 29 -2.22 12.96 -7.70
C GLN A 29 -2.50 11.64 -8.44
N GLN A 30 -2.16 11.58 -9.74
CA GLN A 30 -2.35 10.36 -10.53
C GLN A 30 -1.56 9.17 -9.96
N ILE A 31 -0.36 9.41 -9.41
CA ILE A 31 0.42 8.35 -8.78
C ILE A 31 -0.32 7.81 -7.55
N ILE A 32 -0.83 8.69 -6.68
CA ILE A 32 -1.56 8.28 -5.47
C ILE A 32 -2.87 7.57 -5.83
N GLU A 33 -3.62 8.09 -6.79
CA GLU A 33 -4.87 7.47 -7.28
C GLU A 33 -4.61 6.08 -7.85
N ASN A 34 -3.55 5.90 -8.64
CA ASN A 34 -3.16 4.60 -9.18
C ASN A 34 -2.76 3.60 -8.09
N VAL A 35 -2.18 4.07 -6.98
CA VAL A 35 -1.86 3.21 -5.82
C VAL A 35 -3.13 2.87 -5.03
N TYR A 36 -4.01 3.84 -4.83
CA TYR A 36 -5.23 3.70 -4.03
C TYR A 36 -6.28 2.80 -4.71
N TYR A 37 -6.52 2.99 -6.01
CA TYR A 37 -7.50 2.21 -6.78
C TYR A 37 -6.95 0.90 -7.35
N ARG A 38 -5.71 0.51 -6.98
CA ARG A 38 -5.14 -0.76 -7.42
C ARG A 38 -5.89 -1.91 -6.75
N GLU A 39 -6.29 -2.89 -7.53
CA GLU A 39 -6.91 -4.11 -7.02
C GLU A 39 -5.97 -4.88 -6.09
N THR A 40 -6.38 -5.11 -4.83
CA THR A 40 -5.62 -5.84 -3.81
C THR A 40 -6.34 -7.09 -3.28
N GLY A 41 -7.56 -7.36 -3.76
CA GLY A 41 -8.42 -8.45 -3.28
C GLY A 41 -9.31 -8.04 -2.10
N ASN A 42 -10.35 -8.83 -1.85
CA ASN A 42 -11.40 -8.51 -0.88
C ASN A 42 -11.10 -9.03 0.54
N ASP A 43 -10.22 -10.02 0.67
CA ASP A 43 -9.83 -10.61 1.94
C ASP A 43 -8.37 -11.02 1.88
N ALA A 44 -7.68 -10.88 3.01
CA ALA A 44 -6.31 -11.30 3.15
C ALA A 44 -6.08 -11.97 4.50
N THR A 45 -5.23 -12.98 4.47
CA THR A 45 -4.67 -13.63 5.66
C THR A 45 -3.16 -13.51 5.59
N SER A 46 -2.53 -13.07 6.67
CA SER A 46 -1.09 -12.83 6.70
C SER A 46 -0.46 -13.41 7.96
N ASP A 47 0.67 -14.10 7.78
CA ASP A 47 1.60 -14.45 8.85
C ASP A 47 2.73 -13.42 8.83
N LEU A 48 2.85 -12.65 9.92
CA LEU A 48 3.73 -11.49 10.00
C LEU A 48 4.79 -11.68 11.08
N THR A 49 6.01 -11.23 10.79
CA THR A 49 7.09 -11.09 11.77
C THR A 49 7.41 -9.61 11.95
N MET A 50 7.19 -9.10 13.16
CA MET A 50 7.49 -7.72 13.54
C MET A 50 8.75 -7.68 14.40
N THR A 51 9.84 -7.13 13.86
CA THR A 51 11.09 -6.91 14.58
C THR A 51 11.21 -5.45 15.00
N LEU A 52 11.16 -5.20 16.31
CA LEU A 52 11.38 -3.88 16.90
C LEU A 52 12.82 -3.77 17.38
N ILE A 53 13.58 -2.85 16.78
CA ILE A 53 14.98 -2.58 17.12
C ILE A 53 15.04 -1.25 17.87
N ASN A 54 15.56 -1.26 19.10
CA ASN A 54 15.74 -0.03 19.88
C ASN A 54 17.04 0.71 19.50
N SER A 55 17.24 1.92 20.03
CA SER A 55 18.43 2.74 19.77
C SER A 55 19.76 2.11 20.22
N ARG A 56 19.72 1.10 21.09
CA ARG A 56 20.88 0.32 21.55
C ARG A 56 21.07 -0.99 20.76
N GLY A 57 20.29 -1.22 19.71
CA GLY A 57 20.35 -2.41 18.87
C GLY A 57 19.69 -3.65 19.47
N SER A 58 18.98 -3.56 20.61
CA SER A 58 18.25 -4.72 21.12
C SER A 58 16.99 -4.96 20.31
N GLU A 59 16.76 -6.22 19.94
CA GLU A 59 15.62 -6.63 19.14
C GLU A 59 14.51 -7.26 19.99
N ARG A 60 13.26 -6.99 19.60
CA ARG A 60 12.09 -7.73 20.07
C ARG A 60 11.32 -8.20 18.84
N VAL A 61 11.23 -9.51 18.68
CA VAL A 61 10.56 -10.14 17.54
C VAL A 61 9.19 -10.63 17.99
N ARG A 62 8.15 -10.29 17.22
CA ARG A 62 6.78 -10.75 17.43
C ARG A 62 6.27 -11.50 16.22
N GLU A 63 5.55 -12.58 16.46
CA GLU A 63 4.82 -13.31 15.43
C GLU A 63 3.34 -12.98 15.53
N ILE A 64 2.73 -12.62 14.40
CA ILE A 64 1.37 -12.11 14.34
C ILE A 64 0.61 -12.83 13.23
N LYS A 65 -0.64 -13.24 13.52
CA LYS A 65 -1.62 -13.63 12.50
C LYS A 65 -2.56 -12.47 12.26
N GLN A 66 -2.70 -12.03 11.01
CA GLN A 66 -3.63 -10.97 10.62
C GLN A 66 -4.68 -11.50 9.65
N PHE A 67 -5.90 -11.02 9.84
CA PHE A 67 -7.00 -11.16 8.89
C PHE A 67 -7.49 -9.76 8.54
N SER A 68 -7.64 -9.46 7.26
CA SER A 68 -8.31 -8.24 6.80
C SER A 68 -9.38 -8.57 5.77
N LYS A 69 -10.39 -7.71 5.71
CA LYS A 69 -11.47 -7.79 4.76
C LYS A 69 -11.92 -6.39 4.36
N ASP A 70 -11.98 -6.16 3.06
CA ASP A 70 -12.55 -4.98 2.44
C ASP A 70 -14.05 -5.20 2.20
N TYR A 71 -14.87 -4.24 2.64
CA TYR A 71 -16.31 -4.18 2.44
C TYR A 71 -16.72 -3.06 1.47
N GLY A 72 -15.75 -2.45 0.78
CA GLY A 72 -15.90 -1.46 -0.28
C GLY A 72 -16.05 -0.01 0.19
N LYS A 73 -16.52 0.23 1.41
CA LYS A 73 -16.52 1.56 2.06
C LYS A 73 -15.85 1.57 3.43
N GLU A 74 -15.51 0.38 3.91
CA GLU A 74 -14.86 0.15 5.19
C GLU A 74 -13.94 -1.06 5.05
N GLU A 75 -12.76 -0.98 5.66
CA GLU A 75 -11.85 -2.11 5.80
C GLU A 75 -11.81 -2.53 7.26
N LYS A 76 -11.97 -3.83 7.52
CA LYS A 76 -11.86 -4.38 8.87
C LYS A 76 -10.67 -5.29 8.94
N SER A 77 -9.83 -5.08 9.95
CA SER A 77 -8.68 -5.92 10.23
C SER A 77 -8.63 -6.34 11.69
N ILE A 78 -8.17 -7.55 11.94
CA ILE A 78 -7.86 -8.05 13.27
C ILE A 78 -6.52 -8.78 13.25
N MET A 79 -5.69 -8.48 14.24
CA MET A 79 -4.38 -9.11 14.43
C MET A 79 -4.32 -9.81 15.79
N PHE A 80 -3.73 -11.01 15.78
CA PHE A 80 -3.49 -11.83 16.96
C PHE A 80 -2.00 -11.98 17.17
N PHE A 81 -1.52 -11.57 18.34
CA PHE A 81 -0.13 -11.76 18.73
C PHE A 81 0.07 -13.21 19.19
N LEU A 82 0.86 -13.97 18.42
CA LEU A 82 1.14 -15.38 18.67
C LEU A 82 2.37 -15.57 19.54
N SER A 83 3.39 -14.70 19.40
CA SER A 83 4.68 -14.80 20.09
C SER A 83 5.28 -13.40 20.27
N PRO A 84 6.10 -13.13 21.31
CA PRO A 84 6.47 -14.01 22.43
C PRO A 84 5.37 -14.13 23.50
N ALA A 85 5.67 -14.86 24.58
CA ALA A 85 4.72 -15.13 25.68
C ALA A 85 4.21 -13.87 26.40
N ASP A 86 4.99 -12.79 26.39
CA ASP A 86 4.65 -11.49 27.01
C ASP A 86 3.52 -10.74 26.30
N VAL A 87 3.35 -10.98 24.99
CA VAL A 87 2.28 -10.38 24.17
C VAL A 87 1.27 -11.42 23.67
N ARG A 88 1.54 -12.71 23.85
CA ARG A 88 0.68 -13.80 23.38
C ARG A 88 -0.77 -13.59 23.80
N ASN A 89 -1.69 -13.79 22.86
CA ASN A 89 -3.14 -13.57 23.00
C ASN A 89 -3.57 -12.10 23.11
N THR A 90 -2.65 -11.15 23.01
CA THR A 90 -3.05 -9.77 22.70
C THR A 90 -3.71 -9.75 21.34
N SER A 91 -4.74 -8.93 21.17
CA SER A 91 -5.38 -8.72 19.88
C SER A 91 -5.65 -7.25 19.66
N PHE A 92 -5.52 -6.82 18.42
CA PHE A 92 -5.85 -5.47 18.01
C PHE A 92 -6.79 -5.55 16.80
N MET A 93 -7.86 -4.75 16.82
CA MET A 93 -8.85 -4.69 15.76
C MET A 93 -8.99 -3.24 15.31
N ASN A 94 -8.97 -3.01 14.00
CA ASN A 94 -9.19 -1.71 13.38
C ASN A 94 -10.31 -1.83 12.34
N TRP A 95 -11.30 -0.95 12.44
CA TRP A 95 -12.26 -0.66 11.37
C TRP A 95 -11.97 0.74 10.81
N SER A 96 -11.52 0.78 9.55
CA SER A 96 -11.24 2.00 8.80
C SER A 96 -12.38 2.33 7.87
N TYR A 97 -12.64 3.63 7.68
CA TYR A 97 -13.78 4.15 6.91
C TYR A 97 -13.33 5.14 5.85
N ASP A 98 -13.87 5.03 4.63
CA ASP A 98 -13.58 5.98 3.54
C ASP A 98 -14.33 7.32 3.71
N GLU A 99 -15.28 7.40 4.64
CA GLU A 99 -16.07 8.60 4.88
C GLU A 99 -15.20 9.73 5.42
N ALA A 100 -15.11 10.83 4.67
CA ALA A 100 -14.33 11.98 5.07
C ALA A 100 -14.84 12.57 6.40
N GLY A 101 -13.92 12.70 7.37
CA GLY A 101 -14.23 13.23 8.70
C GLY A 101 -14.74 12.19 9.70
N ARG A 102 -14.80 10.92 9.32
CA ARG A 102 -15.02 9.80 10.24
C ARG A 102 -13.68 9.23 10.71
N ASP A 103 -13.54 9.07 12.02
CA ASP A 103 -12.37 8.42 12.62
C ASP A 103 -12.51 6.89 12.60
N ASP A 104 -11.36 6.21 12.57
CA ASP A 104 -11.26 4.75 12.70
C ASP A 104 -11.72 4.29 14.09
N ASP A 105 -12.44 3.16 14.14
CA ASP A 105 -12.74 2.49 15.40
C ASP A 105 -11.65 1.45 15.72
N GLN A 106 -11.07 1.56 16.92
CA GLN A 106 -9.93 0.73 17.32
C GLN A 106 -10.15 0.10 18.69
N TRP A 107 -9.84 -1.20 18.77
CA TRP A 107 -9.91 -1.97 20.01
C TRP A 107 -8.61 -2.71 20.26
N ILE A 108 -8.22 -2.75 21.53
CA ILE A 108 -7.10 -3.57 22.00
C ILE A 108 -7.59 -4.49 23.11
N TYR A 109 -7.37 -5.78 22.93
CA TYR A 109 -7.58 -6.78 23.96
C TYR A 109 -6.25 -7.12 24.62
N LEU A 110 -6.15 -6.86 25.93
CA LEU A 110 -4.96 -7.11 26.73
C LEU A 110 -5.27 -8.21 27.77
N PRO A 111 -4.82 -9.46 27.53
CA PRO A 111 -5.07 -10.58 28.45
C PRO A 111 -4.58 -10.35 29.87
N ALA A 112 -3.58 -9.47 30.06
CA ALA A 112 -3.02 -9.15 31.36
C ALA A 112 -3.98 -8.35 32.27
N LEU A 113 -5.00 -7.69 31.68
CA LEU A 113 -5.90 -6.80 32.42
C LEU A 113 -7.14 -7.49 33.00
N LYS A 114 -7.33 -8.81 32.76
CA LYS A 114 -8.48 -9.67 33.12
C LYS A 114 -9.50 -9.04 34.10
N LYS A 115 -10.33 -8.14 33.57
CA LYS A 115 -11.67 -7.86 34.08
C LYS A 115 -12.66 -8.50 33.14
#